data_AF-A0A844EMA2-F1
#
_entry.id   AF-A0A844EMA2-F1
#
_cell.length_a   1.000
_cell.length_b   1.000
_cell.length_c   1.000
_cell.angle_alpha   90.00
_cell.angle_beta   90.00
_cell.angle_gamma   90.00
#
_symmetry.space_group_name_H-M   'P 1'
#
loop_
_entity.id
_entity.type
_entity.pdbx_description
1 polymer ?
#
loop_
_entity_poly.entity_id
_entity_poly.type
_entity_poly.pdbx_seq_one_letter_code
_entity_poly.pdbx_strand_id
1 'polypeptide(L)'
;DNEELVEISDGIWAMPAYMKDDDDFSMFFIITEIDDGHTVLAFSTGEKKGEQFSLSNPIITGEALNMLVKHDKDRAASILHFLDQISKADEGNWRMVE
;
A
#
# COMPACT_ATOMS: atom_id res chain seq x y z
N ASP A 1 -6.63 -15.18 3.92
CA ASP A 1 -7.96 -14.61 4.24
C ASP A 1 -7.93 -13.27 4.96
N ASN A 2 -6.91 -12.40 4.76
CA ASN A 2 -6.92 -11.02 5.27
C ASN A 2 -6.50 -10.06 4.15
N GLU A 3 -7.23 -10.10 3.03
CA GLU A 3 -7.11 -9.15 1.91
C GLU A 3 -8.31 -8.19 1.89
N GLU A 4 -8.86 -7.88 3.06
CA GLU A 4 -9.99 -6.96 3.17
C GLU A 4 -9.51 -5.50 3.18
N LEU A 5 -10.19 -4.67 2.38
CA LEU A 5 -10.05 -3.22 2.41
C LEU A 5 -10.86 -2.69 3.61
N VAL A 6 -10.18 -2.05 4.57
CA VAL A 6 -10.78 -1.55 5.81
C VAL A 6 -10.69 -0.04 5.86
N GLU A 7 -11.79 0.63 6.17
CA GLU A 7 -11.79 2.07 6.44
C GLU A 7 -11.18 2.33 7.82
N ILE A 8 -10.04 3.04 7.84
CA ILE A 8 -9.29 3.32 9.08
C ILE A 8 -9.55 4.73 9.62
N SER A 9 -10.10 5.60 8.77
CA SER A 9 -10.55 6.96 9.06
C SER A 9 -11.51 7.35 7.94
N ASP A 10 -12.34 8.38 8.17
CA ASP A 10 -13.28 8.90 7.17
C ASP A 10 -12.59 9.15 5.82
N GLY A 11 -12.98 8.39 4.78
CA GLY A 11 -12.43 8.49 3.44
C GLY A 11 -11.03 7.89 3.22
N ILE A 12 -10.43 7.27 4.24
CA ILE A 12 -9.10 6.65 4.18
C ILE A 12 -9.22 5.14 4.41
N TRP A 13 -8.83 4.38 3.40
CA TRP A 13 -8.93 2.93 3.37
C TRP A 13 -7.54 2.29 3.36
N ALA A 14 -7.38 1.17 4.06
CA ALA A 14 -6.14 0.42 4.12
C ALA A 14 -6.37 -1.05 3.76
N MET A 15 -5.43 -1.62 2.99
CA MET A 15 -5.42 -3.04 2.64
C MET A 15 -4.01 -3.61 2.86
N PRO A 16 -3.83 -4.77 3.52
CA PRO A 16 -2.52 -5.40 3.65
C PRO A 16 -1.96 -5.80 2.28
N ALA A 17 -0.80 -5.26 1.93
CA ALA A 17 -0.04 -5.64 0.73
C ALA A 17 0.98 -6.75 1.04
N TYR A 18 1.53 -6.74 2.25
CA TYR A 18 2.42 -7.76 2.80
C TYR A 18 2.29 -7.79 4.32
N MET A 19 2.05 -8.96 4.89
CA MET A 19 2.10 -9.21 6.34
C MET A 19 2.29 -10.72 6.54
N LYS A 20 3.32 -11.11 7.28
CA LYS A 20 3.56 -12.52 7.65
C LYS A 20 3.77 -12.61 9.16
N ASP A 21 3.40 -13.74 9.74
CA ASP A 21 3.52 -13.95 11.18
C ASP A 21 4.99 -14.04 11.65
N ASP A 22 5.91 -14.40 10.75
CA ASP A 22 7.34 -14.59 10.99
C ASP A 22 8.21 -13.42 10.50
N ASP A 23 7.60 -12.31 10.12
CA ASP A 23 8.28 -11.10 9.64
C ASP A 23 7.79 -9.88 10.43
N ASP A 24 8.73 -9.05 10.89
CA ASP A 24 8.40 -7.80 11.59
C ASP A 24 8.01 -6.67 10.64
N PHE A 25 8.23 -6.87 9.34
CA PHE A 25 7.82 -5.95 8.30
C PHE A 25 6.39 -6.23 7.82
N SER A 26 5.62 -5.15 7.73
CA SER A 26 4.31 -5.16 7.11
C SER A 26 4.15 -3.93 6.24
N MET A 27 3.45 -4.09 5.12
CA MET A 27 3.21 -3.06 4.12
C MET A 27 1.75 -3.07 3.72
N PHE A 28 1.18 -1.88 3.55
CA PHE A 28 -0.24 -1.65 3.28
C PHE A 28 -0.38 -0.72 2.08
N PHE A 29 -1.43 -0.95 1.29
CA PHE A 29 -1.96 0.05 0.38
C PHE A 29 -2.88 0.97 1.16
N ILE A 30 -2.75 2.28 0.93
CA ILE A 30 -3.63 3.31 1.45
C ILE A 30 -4.35 3.94 0.25
N ILE A 31 -5.66 3.99 0.31
CA ILE A 31 -6.51 4.56 -0.75
C ILE A 31 -7.28 5.72 -0.13
N THR A 32 -7.16 6.91 -0.73
CA THR A 32 -7.83 8.13 -0.27
C THR A 32 -8.15 9.04 -1.44
N GLU A 33 -9.16 9.88 -1.30
CA GLU A 33 -9.38 11.03 -2.19
C GLU A 33 -8.51 12.22 -1.73
N ILE A 34 -7.98 13.00 -2.67
CA ILE A 34 -7.29 14.26 -2.40
C ILE A 34 -8.16 15.44 -2.86
N ASP A 35 -7.78 16.67 -2.48
CA ASP A 35 -8.60 17.89 -2.65
C ASP A 35 -9.11 18.16 -4.09
N ASP A 36 -8.43 17.65 -5.11
CA ASP A 36 -8.85 17.80 -6.52
C ASP A 36 -9.87 16.73 -6.99
N GLY A 37 -10.32 15.86 -6.08
CA GLY A 37 -11.29 14.80 -6.32
C GLY A 37 -10.70 13.53 -6.93
N HIS A 38 -9.37 13.43 -7.04
CA HIS A 38 -8.72 12.21 -7.52
C HIS A 38 -8.47 11.20 -6.39
N THR A 39 -8.68 9.93 -6.70
CA THR A 39 -8.28 8.83 -5.82
C THR A 39 -6.79 8.56 -5.98
N VAL A 40 -6.09 8.49 -4.86
CA VAL A 40 -4.65 8.21 -4.79
C VAL A 40 -4.43 6.90 -4.04
N LEU A 41 -3.50 6.10 -4.57
CA LEU A 41 -2.93 4.96 -3.87
C LEU A 41 -1.54 5.36 -3.36
N ALA A 42 -1.33 5.18 -2.05
CA ALA A 42 -0.05 5.31 -1.39
C ALA A 42 0.31 4.00 -0.69
N PHE A 43 1.55 3.88 -0.24
CA PHE A 43 1.99 2.80 0.63
C PHE A 43 2.11 3.27 2.07
N SER A 44 2.04 2.35 3.02
CA SER A 44 2.46 2.59 4.39
C SER A 44 3.13 1.35 4.94
N THR A 45 4.08 1.50 5.85
CA THR A 45 4.52 0.38 6.68
C THR A 45 3.67 0.28 7.94
N GLY A 46 3.56 -0.92 8.49
CA GLY A 46 2.95 -1.13 9.79
C GLY A 46 4.00 -1.20 10.90
N GLU A 47 3.69 -0.58 12.03
CA GLU A 47 4.47 -0.69 13.26
C GLU A 47 3.56 -1.22 14.37
N LYS A 48 4.00 -2.29 15.03
CA LYS A 48 3.31 -2.85 16.19
C LYS A 48 4.00 -2.40 17.47
N LYS A 49 3.28 -1.68 18.34
CA LYS A 49 3.71 -1.28 19.68
C LYS A 49 2.82 -1.93 20.73
N GLY A 50 3.24 -3.11 21.21
CA GLY A 50 2.43 -3.91 22.13
C GLY A 50 1.16 -4.44 21.46
N GLU A 51 0.00 -4.04 21.98
CA GLU A 51 -1.30 -4.35 21.39
C GLU A 51 -1.74 -3.34 20.32
N GLN A 52 -1.04 -2.20 20.21
CA GLN A 52 -1.38 -1.17 19.24
C GLN A 52 -0.70 -1.45 17.91
N PHE A 53 -1.48 -1.35 16.84
CA PHE A 53 -1.00 -1.38 15.47
C PHE A 53 -1.20 0.01 14.86
N SER A 54 -0.15 0.57 14.30
CA SER A 54 -0.17 1.90 13.67
C SER A 54 0.46 1.84 12.30
N LEU A 55 -0.04 2.68 11.40
CA LEU A 55 0.52 2.88 10.07
C LEU A 55 1.49 4.06 10.10
N SER A 56 2.58 3.96 9.34
CA SER A 56 3.50 5.06 9.11
C SER A 56 2.84 6.21 8.33
N ASN A 57 3.59 7.30 8.14
CA ASN A 57 3.20 8.29 7.15
C ASN A 57 3.11 7.64 5.76
N PRO A 58 2.20 8.12 4.88
CA PRO A 58 2.09 7.63 3.52
C PRO A 58 3.39 7.79 2.73
N ILE A 59 3.77 6.75 2.02
CA ILE A 59 4.89 6.69 1.08
C ILE A 59 4.30 6.70 -0.32
N ILE A 60 4.44 7.82 -1.02
CA ILE A 60 3.84 8.04 -2.36
C ILE A 60 4.76 7.62 -3.52
N THR A 61 5.87 6.96 -3.21
CA THR A 61 6.89 6.53 -4.18
C THR A 61 7.11 5.02 -4.13
N GLY A 62 7.89 4.48 -5.07
CA GLY A 62 8.31 3.08 -5.06
C GLY A 62 9.27 2.70 -3.92
N GLU A 63 9.58 3.62 -2.98
CA GLU A 63 10.45 3.34 -1.83
C GLU A 63 9.93 2.17 -0.98
N ALA A 64 8.62 2.07 -0.77
CA ALA A 64 8.02 0.97 -0.03
C ALA A 64 8.29 -0.40 -0.70
N LEU A 65 8.29 -0.46 -2.03
CA LEU A 65 8.66 -1.66 -2.77
C LEU A 65 10.14 -2.00 -2.59
N ASN A 66 11.02 -1.00 -2.57
CA ASN A 66 12.44 -1.21 -2.28
C ASN A 66 12.67 -1.73 -0.85
N MET A 67 11.85 -1.32 0.11
CA MET A 67 11.86 -1.88 1.46
C MET A 67 11.40 -3.34 1.43
N LEU A 68 10.27 -3.63 0.78
CA LEU A 68 9.73 -4.99 0.68
C LEU A 68 10.70 -5.97 0.00
N VAL A 69 11.51 -5.54 -0.98
CA VAL A 69 12.52 -6.40 -1.63
C VAL A 69 13.48 -7.04 -0.62
N LYS A 70 13.73 -6.40 0.53
CA LYS A 70 14.61 -6.95 1.59
C LYS A 70 13.97 -8.11 2.36
N HIS A 71 12.64 -8.22 2.30
CA HIS A 71 11.83 -9.20 3.01
C HIS A 71 11.29 -10.28 2.06
N ASP A 72 10.71 -9.85 0.94
CA ASP A 72 10.12 -10.72 -0.07
C ASP A 72 10.21 -10.10 -1.46
N LYS A 73 11.27 -10.46 -2.19
CA LYS A 73 11.53 -9.98 -3.55
C LYS A 73 10.44 -10.37 -4.53
N ASP A 74 9.89 -11.57 -4.39
CA ASP A 74 8.87 -12.08 -5.32
C ASP A 74 7.55 -11.36 -5.10
N ARG A 75 7.18 -11.09 -3.84
CA ARG A 75 6.02 -10.26 -3.52
C ARG A 75 6.19 -8.83 -4.02
N ALA A 76 7.37 -8.21 -3.85
CA ALA A 76 7.63 -6.88 -4.39
C ALA A 76 7.46 -6.82 -5.91
N ALA A 77 7.98 -7.82 -6.63
CA ALA A 77 7.81 -7.94 -8.07
C ALA A 77 6.34 -8.16 -8.48
N SER A 78 5.60 -8.97 -7.72
CA SER A 78 4.16 -9.20 -7.95
C SER A 78 3.34 -7.92 -7.78
N ILE A 79 3.64 -7.11 -6.76
CA ILE A 79 2.94 -5.84 -6.54
C ILE A 79 3.28 -4.83 -7.63
N LEU A 80 4.55 -4.71 -8.02
CA LEU A 80 4.94 -3.86 -9.14
C LEU A 80 4.22 -4.26 -10.43
N HIS A 81 4.13 -5.57 -10.71
CA HIS A 81 3.42 -6.07 -11.88
C HIS A 81 1.93 -5.73 -11.84
N PHE A 82 1.28 -5.83 -10.68
CA PHE A 82 -0.11 -5.44 -10.50
C PHE A 82 -0.33 -3.95 -10.80
N LEU A 83 0.52 -3.07 -10.30
CA LEU A 83 0.45 -1.63 -10.58
C LEU A 83 0.66 -1.32 -12.07
N ASP A 84 1.59 -2.03 -12.72
CA ASP A 84 1.80 -1.93 -14.18
C ASP A 84 0.58 -2.40 -14.97
N GLN A 85 -0.11 -3.44 -14.51
CA GLN A 85 -1.31 -3.96 -15.16
C GLN A 85 -2.47 -2.97 -15.04
N ILE A 86 -2.67 -2.39 -13.86
CA ILE A 86 -3.65 -1.33 -13.66
C ILE A 86 -3.41 -0.16 -14.61
N SER A 87 -2.15 0.29 -14.74
CA SER A 87 -1.79 1.37 -15.67
C SER A 87 -2.06 1.00 -17.15
N LYS A 88 -2.01 -0.29 -17.51
CA LYS A 88 -2.22 -0.77 -18.89
C LYS A 88 -3.67 -1.10 -19.21
N ALA A 89 -4.50 -1.38 -18.20
CA ALA A 89 -5.86 -1.84 -18.38
C ALA A 89 -6.84 -0.74 -18.85
N ASP A 90 -6.40 0.52 -18.92
CA ASP A 90 -7.23 1.69 -19.28
C ASP A 90 -8.49 1.83 -18.41
N GLU A 91 -8.49 1.22 -17.22
CA GLU A 91 -9.57 1.32 -16.21
C GLU A 91 -9.53 2.68 -15.45
N GLY A 92 -8.82 3.67 -16.00
CA GLY A 92 -8.61 5.00 -15.44
C GLY A 92 -7.24 5.59 -15.82
N ASN A 93 -7.11 6.92 -15.74
CA ASN A 93 -5.84 7.60 -15.99
C ASN A 93 -4.96 7.55 -14.73
N TRP A 94 -4.15 6.50 -14.61
CA TRP A 94 -3.17 6.39 -13.53
C TRP A 94 -1.98 7.32 -13.79
N ARG A 95 -1.67 8.17 -12.82
CA ARG A 95 -0.53 9.08 -12.85
C ARG A 95 0.13 9.15 -11.49
N MET A 96 1.42 9.48 -11.48
CA MET A 96 2.07 9.93 -10.26
C MET A 96 1.46 11.28 -9.85
N VAL A 97 1.26 11.46 -8.55
CA VAL A 97 0.92 12.77 -7.98
C VAL A 97 2.24 13.55 -7.82
N GLU A 98 2.27 14.81 -8.27
CA GLU A 98 3.41 15.73 -8.13
C GLU A 98 3.23 16.66 -6.92
#